data_AF-A0A8T4HGY3-F1
#
_entry.id   AF-A0A8T4HGY3-F1
#
_cell.length_a   1.000
_cell.length_b   1.000
_cell.length_c   1.000
_cell.angle_alpha   90.00
_cell.angle_beta   90.00
_cell.angle_gamma   90.00
#
_symmetry.space_group_name_H-M   'P 1'
#
loop_
_entity.id
_entity.type
_entity.pdbx_description
1 polymer ?
#
loop_
_entity_poly.entity_id
_entity_poly.type
_entity_poly.pdbx_seq_one_letter_code
_entity_poly.pdbx_strand_id
1 'polypeptide(L)'
;MFIGWTAHYLIGISFAILLVMIMGMKWLENPTLLPALIVGLVTIIAPFFIMQPAFGIAASNLQDPNILRLRSLLTHSVFGIGLFVSAYVINYICSI
;
A
#
# COMPACT_ATOMS: atom_id res chain seq x y z
N MET A 1 -1.24 -3.32 -20.75
CA MET A 1 -1.61 -2.21 -19.86
C MET A 1 -2.70 -2.62 -18.87
N PHE A 2 -3.90 -2.98 -19.32
CA PHE A 2 -5.03 -3.33 -18.42
C PHE A 2 -4.74 -4.40 -17.38
N ILE A 3 -4.12 -5.53 -17.75
CA ILE A 3 -3.83 -6.64 -16.83
C ILE A 3 -3.03 -6.17 -15.60
N GLY A 4 -2.00 -5.33 -15.81
CA GLY A 4 -1.17 -4.82 -14.72
C GLY A 4 -1.93 -3.88 -13.79
N TRP A 5 -2.75 -2.98 -14.35
CA TRP A 5 -3.60 -2.08 -13.55
C TRP A 5 -4.65 -2.86 -12.75
N THR A 6 -5.34 -3.81 -13.39
CA THR A 6 -6.32 -4.67 -12.72
C THR A 6 -5.68 -5.46 -11.58
N ALA A 7 -4.55 -6.12 -11.83
CA ALA A 7 -3.82 -6.84 -10.79
C ALA A 7 -3.42 -5.91 -9.63
N HIS A 8 -2.91 -4.72 -9.95
CA HIS A 8 -2.48 -3.75 -8.94
C HIS A 8 -3.64 -3.31 -8.02
N TYR A 9 -4.79 -2.95 -8.60
CA TYR A 9 -5.96 -2.57 -7.81
C TYR A 9 -6.52 -3.73 -6.99
N LEU A 10 -6.60 -4.93 -7.56
CA LEU A 10 -7.09 -6.12 -6.84
C LEU A 10 -6.20 -6.45 -5.64
N ILE A 11 -4.88 -6.34 -5.79
CA ILE A 11 -3.93 -6.52 -4.68
C ILE A 11 -4.15 -5.44 -3.62
N GLY A 12 -4.29 -4.17 -4.01
CA GLY A 12 -4.56 -3.07 -3.08
C GLY A 12 -5.86 -3.26 -2.30
N ILE A 13 -6.95 -3.65 -2.98
CA ILE A 13 -8.24 -3.99 -2.35
C ILE A 13 -8.07 -5.15 -1.36
N SER A 14 -7.32 -6.18 -1.75
CA SER A 14 -7.05 -7.33 -0.88
C SER A 14 -6.33 -6.92 0.41
N PHE A 15 -5.35 -6.01 0.33
CA PHE A 15 -4.68 -5.47 1.52
C PHE A 15 -5.61 -4.64 2.40
N ALA A 16 -6.52 -3.85 1.83
CA ALA A 16 -7.52 -3.11 2.60
C ALA A 16 -8.47 -4.05 3.36
N ILE A 17 -8.95 -5.11 2.69
CA ILE A 17 -9.80 -6.13 3.32
C ILE A 17 -9.02 -6.87 4.41
N LEU A 18 -7.77 -7.27 4.15
CA LEU A 18 -6.91 -7.92 5.14
C LEU A 18 -6.69 -7.05 6.37
N LEU A 19 -6.45 -5.74 6.21
CA LEU A 19 -6.30 -4.81 7.32
C LEU A 19 -7.53 -4.85 8.23
N VAL A 20 -8.74 -4.75 7.65
CA VAL A 20 -10.00 -4.78 8.42
C VAL A 20 -10.23 -6.16 9.03
N MET A 21 -9.90 -7.25 8.34
CA MET A 21 -10.05 -8.61 8.89
C MET A 21 -9.12 -8.85 10.09
N ILE A 22 -7.89 -8.32 10.06
CA ILE A 22 -6.91 -8.51 11.14
C ILE A 22 -7.20 -7.57 12.32
N MET A 23 -7.49 -6.29 12.06
CA MET A 23 -7.75 -5.30 13.11
C MET A 23 -9.19 -5.35 13.65
N GLY A 24 -10.11 -5.92 12.87
CA GLY A 24 -11.54 -6.00 13.17
C GLY A 24 -12.31 -4.71 12.88
N MET A 25 -13.64 -4.78 13.00
CA MET A 25 -14.54 -3.63 12.79
C MET A 25 -14.23 -2.46 13.71
N LYS A 26 -13.74 -2.71 14.92
CA LYS A 26 -13.32 -1.66 15.87
C LYS A 26 -12.32 -0.67 15.30
N TRP A 27 -11.48 -1.09 14.36
CA TRP A 27 -10.55 -0.18 13.70
C TRP A 27 -11.26 0.73 12.68
N LEU A 28 -12.36 0.29 12.05
CA LEU A 28 -13.18 1.17 11.23
C LEU A 28 -14.03 2.15 12.08
N GLU A 29 -14.43 1.73 13.28
CA GLU A 29 -15.16 2.57 14.25
C GLU A 29 -14.23 3.61 14.92
N ASN A 30 -12.95 3.26 15.10
CA ASN A 30 -11.95 4.16 15.66
C ASN A 30 -10.64 4.07 14.85
N PRO A 31 -10.61 4.67 13.64
CA PRO A 31 -9.45 4.59 12.76
C PRO A 31 -8.20 5.16 13.42
N THR A 32 -7.11 4.42 13.33
CA THR A 32 -5.77 4.87 13.76
C THR A 32 -4.79 4.71 12.61
N LEU A 33 -3.82 5.64 12.51
CA LEU A 33 -2.89 5.69 11.39
C LEU A 33 -1.91 4.51 11.37
N LEU A 34 -1.47 4.05 12.54
CA LEU A 34 -0.35 3.11 12.65
C LEU A 34 -0.59 1.77 11.91
N PRO A 35 -1.73 1.06 12.09
CA PRO A 35 -1.99 -0.18 11.35
C PRO A 35 -2.02 0.01 9.83
N ALA A 36 -2.63 1.10 9.36
CA ALA A 36 -2.71 1.40 7.93
C ALA A 36 -1.34 1.73 7.32
N LEU A 37 -0.50 2.46 8.06
CA LEU A 37 0.87 2.77 7.64
C LEU A 37 1.74 1.49 7.62
N ILE A 38 1.61 0.61 8.61
CA ILE A 38 2.29 -0.69 8.63
C ILE A 38 1.91 -1.49 7.39
N VAL A 39 0.62 -1.58 7.03
CA VAL A 39 0.19 -2.28 5.80
C VAL A 39 0.84 -1.65 4.57
N GLY A 40 0.82 -0.32 4.45
CA GLY A 40 1.53 0.40 3.40
C GLY A 40 3.01 0.00 3.33
N LEU A 41 3.73 0.00 4.44
CA LEU A 41 5.13 -0.40 4.48
C LEU A 41 5.32 -1.90 4.18
N VAL A 42 4.46 -2.81 4.61
CA VAL A 42 4.58 -4.24 4.26
C VAL A 42 4.53 -4.44 2.74
N THR A 43 3.73 -3.65 2.03
CA THR A 43 3.65 -3.75 0.58
C THR A 43 4.96 -3.37 -0.14
N ILE A 44 5.91 -2.68 0.50
CA ILE A 44 7.23 -2.38 -0.10
C ILE A 44 8.14 -3.62 -0.26
N ILE A 45 7.80 -4.73 0.40
CA ILE A 45 8.56 -5.98 0.26
C ILE A 45 8.57 -6.46 -1.20
N ALA A 46 7.43 -6.42 -1.88
CA ALA A 46 7.34 -6.83 -3.28
C ALA A 46 8.21 -5.96 -4.23
N PRO A 47 8.12 -4.62 -4.21
CA PRO A 47 8.96 -3.81 -5.07
C PRO A 47 10.45 -3.91 -4.72
N PHE A 48 10.84 -4.06 -3.44
CA PHE A 48 12.27 -4.07 -3.08
C PHE A 48 12.96 -5.39 -3.36
N PHE A 49 12.28 -6.52 -3.13
CA PHE A 49 12.91 -7.85 -3.17
C PHE A 49 12.54 -8.68 -4.40
N ILE A 50 11.48 -8.31 -5.12
CA ILE A 50 11.05 -9.03 -6.32
C ILE A 50 11.21 -8.14 -7.55
N MET A 51 10.55 -6.98 -7.55
CA MET A 51 10.45 -6.17 -8.77
C MET A 51 11.73 -5.40 -9.07
N GLN A 52 12.32 -4.71 -8.10
CA GLN A 52 13.57 -3.97 -8.31
C GLN A 52 14.73 -4.87 -8.72
N PRO A 53 14.94 -6.08 -8.14
CA PRO A 53 15.94 -7.01 -8.64
C PRO A 53 15.63 -7.52 -10.05
N ALA A 54 14.38 -7.95 -10.31
CA ALA A 54 14.00 -8.48 -11.62
C ALA A 54 14.10 -7.43 -12.73
N PHE A 55 13.69 -6.19 -12.46
CA PHE A 55 13.76 -5.10 -13.42
C PHE A 55 15.12 -4.40 -13.44
N GLY A 56 15.86 -4.39 -12.34
CA GLY A 56 17.19 -3.80 -12.24
C GLY A 56 18.24 -4.53 -13.07
N ILE A 57 18.09 -5.84 -13.26
CA ILE A 57 18.90 -6.62 -14.21
C ILE A 57 18.62 -6.17 -15.67
N ALA A 58 17.38 -5.78 -15.97
CA ALA A 58 16.98 -5.27 -17.29
C ALA A 58 17.18 -3.75 -17.46
N ALA A 59 17.50 -3.03 -16.38
CA ALA A 59 17.53 -1.58 -16.29
C ALA A 59 18.85 -1.04 -15.70
N SER A 60 19.96 -1.78 -15.84
CA SER A 60 21.25 -1.49 -15.19
C SER A 60 21.86 -0.13 -15.53
N ASN A 61 21.35 0.56 -16.57
CA ASN A 61 21.75 1.92 -16.98
C ASN A 61 20.73 3.02 -16.60
N LEU A 62 19.67 2.70 -15.85
CA LEU A 62 18.62 3.63 -15.43
C LEU A 62 18.86 4.15 -14.00
N GLN A 63 18.03 5.12 -13.60
CA GLN A 63 18.07 5.92 -12.35
C GLN A 63 18.61 5.17 -11.11
N ASP A 64 19.35 5.90 -10.26
CA ASP A 64 19.93 5.41 -8.99
C ASP A 64 18.91 4.53 -8.21
N PRO A 65 19.26 3.27 -7.88
CA PRO A 65 18.40 2.36 -7.12
C PRO A 65 17.86 2.96 -5.81
N ASN A 66 18.61 3.85 -5.16
CA ASN A 66 18.17 4.51 -3.94
C ASN A 66 17.03 5.51 -4.20
N ILE A 67 17.03 6.19 -5.34
CA ILE A 67 15.93 7.08 -5.75
C ILE A 67 14.67 6.24 -6.00
N LEU A 68 14.80 5.09 -6.65
CA LEU A 68 13.67 4.18 -6.89
C LEU A 68 13.08 3.61 -5.59
N ARG A 69 13.95 3.24 -4.64
CA ARG A 69 13.53 2.82 -3.30
C ARG A 69 12.83 3.92 -2.54
N LEU A 70 13.36 5.14 -2.55
CA LEU A 70 12.73 6.28 -1.89
C LEU A 70 11.35 6.58 -2.47
N ARG A 71 11.23 6.63 -3.81
CA ARG A 71 9.94 6.82 -4.47
C ARG A 71 8.94 5.73 -4.10
N SER A 72 9.37 4.47 -4.12
CA SER A 72 8.52 3.35 -3.70
C SER A 72 8.10 3.50 -2.23
N LEU A 73 9.00 3.87 -1.32
CA LEU A 73 8.67 4.11 0.08
C LEU A 73 7.62 5.22 0.24
N LEU A 74 7.79 6.34 -0.47
CA LEU A 74 6.84 7.45 -0.47
C LEU A 74 5.47 7.01 -1.01
N THR A 75 5.43 6.34 -2.16
CA THR A 75 4.17 5.89 -2.79
C THR A 75 3.40 4.93 -1.88
N HIS A 76 4.07 3.98 -1.24
CA HIS A 76 3.40 3.02 -0.37
C HIS A 76 3.05 3.61 1.01
N SER A 77 3.78 4.63 1.46
CA SER A 77 3.36 5.43 2.63
C SER A 77 2.08 6.22 2.32
N VAL A 78 1.99 6.82 1.14
CA VAL A 78 0.76 7.48 0.66
C VAL A 78 -0.40 6.50 0.56
N PHE A 79 -0.17 5.28 0.10
CA PHE A 79 -1.20 4.23 0.11
C PHE A 79 -1.70 3.94 1.54
N GLY A 80 -0.79 3.76 2.51
CA GLY A 80 -1.17 3.55 3.92
C GLY A 80 -1.94 4.73 4.51
N ILE A 81 -1.54 5.98 4.21
CA ILE A 81 -2.30 7.17 4.60
C ILE A 81 -3.68 7.17 3.94
N GLY A 82 -3.77 6.78 2.67
CA GLY A 82 -5.03 6.64 1.94
C GLY A 82 -6.00 5.67 2.62
N LEU A 83 -5.52 4.50 3.06
CA LEU A 83 -6.33 3.53 3.82
C LEU A 83 -6.89 4.16 5.10
N PHE A 84 -6.07 4.89 5.85
CA PHE A 84 -6.50 5.56 7.07
C PHE A 84 -7.55 6.64 6.79
N VAL A 85 -7.32 7.50 5.79
CA VAL A 85 -8.28 8.55 5.41
C VAL A 85 -9.60 7.92 4.92
N SER A 86 -9.54 6.86 4.13
CA SER A 86 -10.75 6.13 3.70
C SER A 86 -11.52 5.55 4.87
N ALA A 87 -10.84 4.95 5.87
CA ALA A 87 -11.50 4.45 7.07
C ALA A 87 -12.17 5.58 7.86
N TYR A 88 -11.51 6.73 7.99
CA TYR A 88 -12.07 7.92 8.64
C TYR A 88 -13.31 8.46 7.90
N VAL A 89 -13.27 8.50 6.57
CA VAL A 89 -14.42 8.91 5.75
C VAL A 89 -15.58 7.92 5.87
N ILE A 90 -15.30 6.61 5.87
CA ILE A 90 -16.32 5.57 6.06
C ILE A 90 -16.96 5.69 7.45
N ASN A 91 -16.13 5.85 8.49
CA ASN A 91 -16.58 6.08 9.85
C ASN A 91 -17.57 7.25 9.93
N TYR A 92 -17.17 8.39 9.36
CA TYR A 92 -17.98 9.61 9.35
C TYR A 92 -19.28 9.47 8.56
N ILE A 93 -19.26 8.85 7.36
CA ILE A 93 -20.44 8.70 6.50
C ILE A 93 -21.42 7.68 7.08
N CYS A 94 -20.93 6.56 7.60
CA CYS A 94 -21.77 5.48 8.10
C CYS A 94 -22.18 5.66 9.57
N SER A 95 -21.65 6.67 10.27
CA SER A 95 -21.85 6.89 11.72
C SER A 95 -21.58 5.62 12.55
N ILE A 96 -20.57 4.85 12.14
CA ILE A 96 -20.11 3.66 12.87
C ILE A 96 -19.03 4.03 13.88
#